data_AF-A0A0D3L7P2-F1
#
_entry.id   AF-A0A0D3L7P2-F1
#
_cell.length_a   1.000
_cell.length_b   1.000
_cell.length_c   1.000
_cell.angle_alpha   90.00
_cell.angle_beta   90.00
_cell.angle_gamma   90.00
#
_symmetry.space_group_name_H-M   'P 1'
#
loop_
_entity.id
_entity.type
_entity.pdbx_description
1 polymer ?
#
loop_
_entity_poly.entity_id
_entity_poly.type
_entity_poly.pdbx_seq_one_letter_code
_entity_poly.pdbx_strand_id
1 'polypeptide(L)'
;IDPEDEKNAQLLQTLPEELYDVPANSLTATPVFDGASNEELAGLLANSRPNRDGDVLVDGNGKAQLFDGRSGEPFQHPISVGYMYMLKLHHLVDEKIHARSTGPYSMITQQPL
;
A
#
# COMPACT_ATOMS: atom_id res chain seq x y z
N ILE A 1 6.38 -17.38 10.55
CA ILE A 1 7.65 -17.09 11.27
C ILE A 1 8.15 -18.41 11.80
N ASP A 2 9.40 -18.75 11.51
CA ASP A 2 10.01 -19.96 12.07
C ASP A 2 10.43 -19.67 13.52
N PRO A 3 9.85 -20.35 14.52
CA PRO A 3 10.21 -20.17 15.93
C PRO A 3 11.60 -20.71 16.26
N GLU A 4 12.19 -21.55 15.41
CA GLU A 4 13.50 -22.17 15.64
C GLU A 4 14.67 -21.31 15.10
N ASP A 5 14.38 -20.22 14.37
CA ASP A 5 15.42 -19.32 13.87
C ASP A 5 15.83 -18.30 14.95
N GLU A 6 17.12 -18.31 15.32
CA GLU A 6 17.72 -17.40 16.30
C GLU A 6 17.53 -15.92 15.95
N LYS A 7 17.41 -15.57 14.67
CA LYS A 7 17.18 -14.19 14.22
C LYS A 7 15.80 -13.67 14.62
N ASN A 8 14.84 -14.56 14.84
CA ASN A 8 13.47 -14.21 15.20
C ASN A 8 13.26 -14.14 16.72
N ALA A 9 14.26 -14.50 17.54
CA ALA A 9 14.12 -14.60 19.00
C ALA A 9 13.64 -13.31 19.69
N GLN A 10 13.99 -12.14 19.14
CA GLN A 10 13.49 -10.85 19.65
C GLN A 10 12.04 -10.60 19.24
N LEU A 11 11.69 -10.93 18.00
CA LEU A 11 10.32 -10.77 17.47
C LEU A 11 9.32 -11.69 18.20
N LEU A 12 9.73 -12.92 18.49
CA LEU A 12 8.91 -13.92 19.19
C LEU A 12 8.59 -13.55 20.65
N GLN A 13 9.35 -12.64 21.27
CA GLN A 13 9.04 -12.17 22.62
C GLN A 13 7.89 -11.16 22.64
N THR A 14 7.73 -10.41 21.56
CA THR A 14 6.74 -9.32 21.46
C THR A 14 5.47 -9.81 20.76
N LEU A 15 5.63 -10.68 19.76
CA LEU A 15 4.53 -11.15 18.93
C LEU A 15 3.76 -12.30 19.60
N PRO A 16 2.42 -12.27 19.68
CA PRO A 16 1.64 -13.39 20.16
C PRO A 16 1.72 -14.60 19.21
N GLU A 17 1.66 -15.81 19.77
CA GLU A 17 1.79 -17.08 19.02
C GLU A 17 0.78 -17.22 17.87
N GLU A 18 -0.41 -16.63 18.02
CA GLU A 18 -1.47 -16.63 17.01
C GLU A 18 -1.06 -15.93 15.71
N LEU A 19 -0.09 -15.02 15.75
CA LEU A 19 0.38 -14.25 14.59
C LEU A 19 1.62 -14.87 13.93
N TYR A 20 2.09 -16.03 14.40
CA TYR A 20 3.27 -16.70 13.82
C TYR A 20 3.00 -17.22 12.42
N ASP A 21 1.80 -17.70 12.16
CA ASP A 21 1.34 -18.09 10.83
C ASP A 21 -0.03 -17.50 10.54
N VAL A 22 -0.09 -16.69 9.47
CA VAL A 22 -1.30 -16.01 9.05
C VAL A 22 -1.57 -16.38 7.59
N PRO A 23 -2.82 -16.78 7.23
CA PRO A 23 -3.14 -17.08 5.84
C PRO A 23 -3.07 -15.82 4.97
N ALA A 24 -2.81 -16.02 3.67
CA ALA A 24 -2.80 -14.92 2.71
C ALA A 24 -4.14 -14.17 2.68
N ASN A 25 -4.11 -12.85 2.45
CA ASN A 25 -5.28 -11.97 2.42
C ASN A 25 -6.08 -11.89 3.73
N SER A 26 -5.45 -12.17 4.87
CA SER A 26 -6.07 -11.96 6.18
C SER A 26 -6.30 -10.47 6.46
N LEU A 27 -7.42 -10.17 7.11
CA LEU A 27 -7.71 -8.83 7.60
C LEU A 27 -6.84 -8.55 8.83
N THR A 28 -6.31 -7.34 8.91
CA THR A 28 -5.51 -6.87 10.04
C THR A 28 -6.14 -5.62 10.66
N ALA A 29 -5.85 -5.38 11.94
CA ALA A 29 -6.31 -4.20 12.65
C ALA A 29 -5.16 -3.64 13.49
N THR A 30 -4.91 -2.35 13.38
CA THR A 30 -3.93 -1.62 14.18
C THR A 30 -4.64 -0.50 14.94
N PRO A 31 -4.82 -0.61 16.26
CA PRO A 31 -5.36 0.46 17.09
C PRO A 31 -4.57 1.77 16.93
N VAL A 32 -5.23 2.91 17.15
CA VAL A 32 -4.63 4.24 16.93
C VAL A 32 -3.46 4.52 17.89
N PHE A 33 -3.55 4.04 19.14
CA PHE A 33 -2.57 4.33 20.19
C PHE A 33 -1.68 3.14 20.58
N ASP A 34 -1.98 1.96 20.05
CA ASP A 34 -1.29 0.71 20.36
C ASP A 34 -1.22 -0.14 19.09
N GLY A 35 -0.53 0.41 18.08
CA GLY A 35 -0.36 -0.20 16.78
C GLY A 35 0.95 -1.00 16.68
N ALA A 36 1.19 -1.59 15.51
CA ALA A 36 2.43 -2.29 15.25
C ALA A 36 3.64 -1.35 15.32
N SER A 37 4.67 -1.76 16.06
CA SER A 37 5.96 -1.09 16.14
C SER A 37 6.79 -1.27 14.86
N ASN A 38 7.82 -0.44 14.68
CA ASN A 38 8.68 -0.53 13.49
C ASN A 38 9.49 -1.83 13.48
N GLU A 39 9.90 -2.30 14.66
CA GLU A 39 10.65 -3.53 14.85
C GLU A 39 9.80 -4.75 14.49
N GLU A 40 8.53 -4.77 14.90
CA GLU A 40 7.57 -5.81 14.50
C GLU A 40 7.32 -5.78 12.99
N LEU A 41 7.12 -4.59 12.41
CA LEU A 41 6.89 -4.44 10.97
C LEU A 41 8.08 -4.97 10.15
N ALA A 42 9.30 -4.58 10.51
CA ALA A 42 10.52 -5.02 9.85
C ALA A 42 10.73 -6.55 9.98
N GLY A 43 10.48 -7.09 11.18
CA GLY A 43 10.56 -8.53 11.43
C GLY A 43 9.53 -9.34 10.63
N LEU A 44 8.29 -8.84 10.54
CA LEU A 44 7.23 -9.47 9.75
C LEU A 44 7.52 -9.41 8.24
N LEU A 45 8.05 -8.30 7.74
CA LEU A 45 8.45 -8.17 6.34
C LEU A 45 9.56 -9.16 5.96
N ALA A 46 10.56 -9.33 6.83
CA ALA A 46 11.64 -10.29 6.62
C ALA A 46 11.18 -11.76 6.60
N ASN A 47 10.05 -12.07 7.24
CA ASN A 47 9.47 -13.41 7.35
C ASN A 47 8.22 -13.60 6.47
N SER A 48 8.11 -12.84 5.38
CA SER A 48 6.97 -12.93 4.46
C SER A 48 6.87 -14.32 3.79
N ARG A 49 5.63 -14.78 3.53
CA ARG A 49 5.40 -16.06 2.87
C ARG A 49 5.79 -15.97 1.38
N PRO A 50 6.40 -17.02 0.81
CA PRO A 50 6.63 -17.10 -0.62
C PRO A 50 5.30 -17.18 -1.38
N ASN A 51 5.34 -16.81 -2.66
CA ASN A 51 4.22 -16.99 -3.58
C ASN A 51 4.02 -18.49 -3.94
N ARG A 52 3.06 -18.78 -4.81
CA ARG A 52 2.76 -20.14 -5.31
C ARG A 52 4.00 -20.85 -5.87
N ASP A 53 4.90 -20.10 -6.49
CA ASP A 53 6.05 -20.62 -7.22
C ASP A 53 7.30 -20.74 -6.31
N GLY A 54 7.17 -20.38 -5.02
CA GLY A 54 8.24 -20.48 -4.02
C GLY A 54 9.09 -19.22 -3.88
N ASP A 55 8.77 -18.15 -4.60
CA ASP A 55 9.57 -16.92 -4.61
C ASP A 55 9.10 -15.92 -3.55
N VAL A 56 10.06 -15.30 -2.87
CA VAL A 56 9.83 -14.12 -2.02
C VAL A 56 10.13 -12.88 -2.85
N LEU A 57 9.09 -12.11 -3.17
CA LEU A 57 9.19 -10.98 -4.11
C LEU A 57 9.67 -9.68 -3.48
N VAL A 58 9.54 -9.55 -2.16
CA VAL A 58 9.80 -8.31 -1.41
C VAL A 58 10.92 -8.57 -0.41
N ASP A 59 11.91 -7.68 -0.36
CA ASP A 59 13.01 -7.76 0.60
C ASP A 59 12.57 -7.35 2.02
N GLY A 60 13.47 -7.53 2.99
CA GLY A 60 13.21 -7.12 4.39
C GLY A 60 13.02 -5.60 4.58
N ASN A 61 13.28 -4.78 3.56
CA ASN A 61 13.04 -3.33 3.58
C ASN A 61 11.70 -2.96 2.93
N GLY A 62 10.89 -3.93 2.51
CA GLY A 62 9.62 -3.68 1.83
C GLY A 62 9.77 -3.26 0.37
N LYS A 63 10.90 -3.58 -0.28
CA LYS A 63 11.18 -3.22 -1.68
C LYS A 63 11.28 -4.45 -2.58
N ALA A 64 10.93 -4.28 -3.84
CA ALA A 64 11.02 -5.31 -4.87
C ALA A 64 11.71 -4.78 -6.14
N GLN A 65 12.30 -5.69 -6.91
CA GLN A 65 12.80 -5.39 -8.25
C GLN A 65 11.61 -5.32 -9.21
N LEU A 66 11.35 -4.13 -9.74
CA LEU A 66 10.31 -3.93 -10.76
C LEU A 66 10.89 -3.93 -12.17
N PHE A 67 10.02 -4.17 -13.14
CA PHE A 67 10.30 -4.09 -14.57
C PHE A 67 9.41 -3.04 -15.20
N ASP A 68 9.96 -2.23 -16.11
CA ASP A 68 9.19 -1.25 -16.85
C ASP A 68 8.29 -1.93 -17.89
N GLY A 69 6.98 -1.77 -17.76
CA GLY A 69 5.99 -2.36 -18.68
C GLY A 69 6.03 -1.79 -20.10
N ARG A 70 6.74 -0.68 -20.36
CA ARG A 70 6.92 -0.12 -21.71
C ARG A 70 8.14 -0.68 -22.42
N SER A 71 9.29 -0.76 -21.74
CA SER A 71 10.56 -1.21 -22.34
C SER A 71 10.88 -2.69 -22.09
N GLY A 72 10.42 -3.25 -20.97
CA GLY A 72 10.77 -4.60 -20.50
C GLY A 72 12.04 -4.65 -19.62
N GLU A 73 12.75 -3.55 -19.48
CA GLU A 73 14.01 -3.49 -18.70
C GLU A 73 13.74 -3.41 -17.18
N PRO A 74 14.62 -3.96 -16.34
CA PRO A 74 14.54 -3.80 -14.89
C PRO A 74 14.84 -2.35 -14.48
N PHE A 75 14.15 -1.84 -13.47
CA PHE A 75 14.52 -0.57 -12.86
C PHE A 75 15.90 -0.66 -12.18
N GLN A 76 16.66 0.44 -12.19
CA GLN A 76 18.03 0.45 -11.62
C GLN A 76 18.08 0.22 -10.11
N HIS A 77 17.00 0.53 -9.40
CA HIS A 77 16.92 0.44 -7.94
C HIS A 77 15.63 -0.28 -7.53
N PRO A 78 15.64 -1.02 -6.42
CA PRO A 78 14.45 -1.66 -5.88
C PRO A 78 13.46 -0.60 -5.36
N ILE A 79 12.18 -0.84 -5.59
CA ILE A 79 11.09 0.12 -5.33
C ILE A 79 10.19 -0.43 -4.24
N SER A 80 9.75 0.42 -3.32
CA SER A 80 8.78 0.04 -2.28
C SER A 80 7.44 -0.32 -2.91
N VAL A 81 6.96 -1.53 -2.62
CA VAL A 81 5.69 -2.07 -3.14
C VAL A 81 4.86 -2.61 -2.00
N GLY A 82 3.53 -2.56 -2.15
CA GLY A 82 2.61 -3.06 -1.14
C GLY A 82 1.17 -2.75 -1.48
N TYR A 83 0.29 -3.07 -0.54
CA TYR A 83 -1.14 -2.82 -0.65
C TYR A 83 -1.50 -1.58 0.17
N MET A 84 -2.15 -0.63 -0.49
CA MET A 84 -2.67 0.59 0.14
C MET A 84 -4.16 0.68 -0.10
N TYR A 85 -4.93 0.96 0.94
CA TYR A 85 -6.35 1.18 0.82
C TYR A 85 -6.63 2.58 0.26
N MET A 86 -7.25 2.63 -0.93
CA MET A 86 -7.52 3.87 -1.65
C MET A 86 -9.02 4.17 -1.64
N LEU A 87 -9.38 5.42 -1.36
CA LEU A 87 -10.75 5.92 -1.44
C LEU A 87 -10.96 6.75 -2.71
N LYS A 88 -12.08 6.51 -3.40
CA LYS A 88 -12.55 7.38 -4.49
C LYS A 88 -13.49 8.44 -3.93
N LEU A 89 -13.08 9.70 -4.00
CA LEU A 89 -13.89 10.84 -3.55
C LEU A 89 -14.94 11.21 -4.61
N HIS A 90 -16.01 11.88 -4.17
CA HIS A 90 -17.13 12.28 -5.02
C HIS A 90 -16.79 13.38 -6.05
N HIS A 91 -15.60 13.98 -5.98
CA HIS A 91 -15.19 15.06 -6.86
C HIS A 91 -14.81 14.55 -8.25
N LEU A 92 -15.82 14.14 -9.02
CA LEU A 92 -15.66 13.67 -10.39
C LEU A 92 -15.43 14.83 -11.35
N VAL A 93 -14.65 14.57 -12.40
CA VAL A 93 -14.38 15.55 -13.46
C VAL A 93 -15.66 15.93 -14.18
N ASP A 94 -16.58 14.98 -14.38
CA ASP A 94 -17.84 15.19 -15.10
C ASP A 94 -18.74 16.25 -14.44
N GLU A 95 -18.69 16.38 -13.11
CA GLU A 95 -19.46 17.40 -12.38
C GLU A 95 -18.81 18.79 -12.43
N LYS A 96 -17.51 18.85 -12.77
CA LYS A 96 -16.70 20.07 -12.73
C LYS A 96 -16.32 20.58 -14.11
N ILE A 97 -16.47 19.78 -15.15
CA ILE A 97 -16.23 20.21 -16.51
C ILE A 97 -17.37 21.14 -16.93
N HIS A 98 -17.03 22.39 -17.19
CA HIS A 98 -17.96 23.39 -17.68
C HIS A 98 -17.30 24.20 -18.78
N ALA A 99 -18.01 24.39 -19.89
CA ALA A 99 -17.55 25.18 -21.02
C ALA A 99 -18.67 26.11 -21.49
N ARG A 100 -18.30 27.34 -21.86
CA ARG A 100 -19.23 28.36 -22.37
C ARG A 100 -18.61 29.13 -23.53
N SER A 101 -19.30 29.14 -24.67
CA SER A 101 -19.00 30.02 -25.82
C SER A 101 -19.91 31.25 -25.85
N THR A 102 -21.22 31.06 -25.64
CA THR A 102 -22.25 32.09 -25.38
C THR A 102 -23.22 31.55 -24.33
N GLY A 103 -23.87 32.41 -23.53
CA GLY A 103 -24.83 31.96 -22.51
C GLY A 103 -25.62 33.12 -21.89
N PRO A 104 -26.40 32.88 -20.81
CA PRO A 104 -27.28 33.89 -20.23
C PRO A 104 -26.51 35.06 -19.59
N TYR A 105 -27.07 36.27 -19.73
CA TYR A 105 -26.56 37.48 -19.09
C TYR A 105 -27.53 37.91 -17.98
N SER A 106 -26.99 38.48 -16.90
CA SER A 106 -27.77 39.08 -15.83
C SER A 106 -28.60 40.26 -16.37
N MET A 107 -29.89 40.30 -16.05
CA MET A 107 -30.80 41.36 -16.51
C MET A 107 -30.38 42.77 -16.03
N ILE A 108 -29.79 42.85 -14.83
CA ILE A 108 -29.43 44.13 -14.19
C ILE A 108 -28.06 44.61 -14.68
N THR A 109 -27.04 43.76 -14.62
CA THR A 109 -25.64 44.16 -14.87
C THR A 109 -25.17 43.85 -16.28
N GLN A 110 -25.95 43.11 -17.08
CA GLN A 110 -25.56 42.60 -18.39
C GLN A 110 -24.20 41.88 -18.36
N GLN A 111 -23.88 41.24 -17.24
CA GLN A 111 -22.69 40.39 -17.08
C GLN A 111 -23.05 38.92 -17.32
N PRO A 112 -22.14 38.11 -17.88
CA PRO A 112 -22.32 36.66 -18.00
C PRO A 112 -22.61 36.01 -16.64
N LEU A 113 -23.64 35.15 -16.59
CA LEU A 113 -23.99 34.38 -15.39
C LEU A 113 -23.03 33.22 -15.09
#